data_AF-A0A5A7NBN1-F1
#
_entry.id   AF-A0A5A7NBN1-F1
#
_cell.length_a   1.000
_cell.length_b   1.000
_cell.length_c   1.000
_cell.angle_alpha   90.00
_cell.angle_beta   90.00
_cell.angle_gamma   90.00
#
_symmetry.space_group_name_H-M   'P 1'
#
loop_
_entity.id
_entity.type
_entity.pdbx_description
1 polymer ?
#
loop_
_entity_poly.entity_id
_entity_poly.type
_entity_poly.pdbx_seq_one_letter_code
_entity_poly.pdbx_strand_id
1 'polypeptide(L)'
;MGEAFQVADDIRDVAGSAEQEGKPVGQDDALGRPNAALALGLPRAVERLEHLIASAIDQIPFCPGRAVLCAEIRAVTRSFLPQMIWEVAH
;
A
#
# COMPACT_ATOMS: atom_id res chain seq x y z
N MET A 1 4.88 -10.30 -4.30
CA MET A 1 5.60 -9.60 -3.21
C MET A 1 6.15 -8.26 -3.70
N GLY A 2 7.07 -8.20 -4.65
CA GLY A 2 7.68 -6.93 -5.11
C GLY A 2 6.67 -5.87 -5.58
N GLU A 3 5.62 -6.27 -6.31
CA GLU A 3 4.57 -5.35 -6.77
C GLU A 3 3.80 -4.68 -5.61
N ALA A 4 3.51 -5.41 -4.54
CA ALA A 4 2.82 -4.85 -3.37
C ALA A 4 3.67 -3.79 -2.65
N PHE A 5 5.00 -4.03 -2.57
CA PHE A 5 5.93 -3.05 -2.01
C PHE A 5 6.03 -1.80 -2.89
N GLN A 6 6.04 -1.94 -4.22
CA GLN A 6 6.05 -0.80 -5.14
C GLN A 6 4.79 0.05 -4.99
N VAL A 7 3.61 -0.58 -4.97
CA VAL A 7 2.33 0.14 -4.80
C VAL A 7 2.24 0.83 -3.44
N ALA A 8 2.76 0.22 -2.37
CA ALA A 8 2.80 0.85 -1.05
C ALA A 8 3.73 2.08 -1.02
N ASP A 9 4.88 2.03 -1.70
CA ASP A 9 5.81 3.17 -1.80
C ASP A 9 5.20 4.31 -2.63
N ASP A 10 4.54 3.98 -3.75
CA ASP A 10 3.81 4.93 -4.59
C ASP A 10 2.69 5.64 -3.81
N ILE A 11 1.92 4.89 -3.02
CA ILE A 11 0.88 5.45 -2.14
C ILE A 11 1.51 6.37 -1.09
N ARG A 12 2.66 5.99 -0.52
CA ARG A 12 3.35 6.78 0.50
C ARG A 12 3.92 8.09 -0.08
N ASP A 13 4.44 8.07 -1.30
CA ASP A 13 4.91 9.28 -2.01
C ASP A 13 3.76 10.26 -2.24
N VAL A 14 2.58 9.76 -2.64
CA VAL A 14 1.40 10.59 -2.91
C VAL A 14 0.68 11.02 -1.62
N ALA A 15 0.50 10.13 -0.64
CA ALA A 15 -0.21 10.45 0.61
C ALA A 15 0.60 11.30 1.57
N GLY A 16 1.93 11.19 1.55
CA GLY A 16 2.82 12.14 2.24
C GLY A 16 2.60 13.59 1.79
N SER A 17 1.95 13.81 0.64
CA SER A 17 1.55 15.13 0.11
C SER A 17 0.40 15.74 0.90
N ALA A 18 -0.48 14.91 1.46
CA ALA A 18 -1.69 15.36 2.13
C ALA A 18 -1.47 15.73 3.61
N GLU A 19 -0.45 15.18 4.27
CA GLU A 19 -0.27 15.32 5.73
C GLU A 19 0.91 16.20 6.19
N GLN A 20 1.90 16.53 5.35
CA GLN A 20 3.10 17.25 5.81
C GLN A 20 3.55 18.41 4.91
N GLU A 21 3.20 19.63 5.32
CA GLU A 21 3.94 20.85 4.99
C GLU A 21 5.41 20.71 5.43
N GLY A 22 6.34 20.44 4.50
CA GLY A 22 7.78 20.67 4.76
C GLY A 22 8.83 19.76 4.10
N LYS A 23 8.49 18.76 3.29
CA LYS A 23 9.47 17.97 2.50
C LYS A 23 9.07 17.88 1.03
N PRO A 24 10.00 17.69 0.09
CA PRO A 24 9.68 17.66 -1.34
C PRO A 24 8.86 16.41 -1.64
N VAL A 25 7.60 16.60 -2.00
CA VAL A 25 6.63 15.54 -2.30
C VAL A 25 6.42 15.43 -3.81
N GLY A 26 6.01 14.25 -4.29
CA GLY A 26 5.84 13.99 -5.72
C GLY A 26 7.18 13.85 -6.43
N GLN A 27 8.16 13.21 -5.77
CA GLN A 27 9.44 12.96 -6.42
C GLN A 27 9.26 12.10 -7.66
N ASP A 28 8.32 11.16 -7.66
CA ASP A 28 8.08 10.35 -8.85
C ASP A 28 7.40 11.13 -9.97
N ASP A 29 6.46 12.04 -9.67
CA ASP A 29 5.89 12.96 -10.67
C ASP A 29 6.97 13.90 -11.25
N ALA A 30 7.78 14.47 -10.35
CA ALA A 30 8.88 15.36 -10.71
C ALA A 30 10.03 14.65 -11.48
N LEU A 31 10.21 13.34 -11.27
CA LEU A 31 11.21 12.50 -11.93
C LEU A 31 10.64 11.72 -13.13
N GLY A 32 9.33 11.86 -13.42
CA GLY A 32 8.65 11.13 -14.50
C GLY A 32 8.63 9.61 -14.32
N ARG A 33 8.68 9.13 -13.07
CA ARG A 33 8.65 7.70 -12.74
C ARG A 33 7.20 7.20 -12.72
N PRO A 34 6.93 5.98 -13.23
CA PRO A 34 5.59 5.42 -13.18
C PRO A 34 5.18 5.17 -11.73
N ASN A 35 4.07 5.78 -11.31
CA ASN A 35 3.54 5.69 -9.95
C ASN A 35 2.05 5.28 -10.01
N ALA A 36 1.73 4.15 -9.37
CA ALA A 36 0.39 3.56 -9.38
C ALA A 36 -0.65 4.43 -8.65
N ALA A 37 -0.25 5.15 -7.60
CA ALA A 37 -1.14 6.05 -6.86
C ALA A 37 -1.50 7.31 -7.67
N LEU A 38 -0.57 7.84 -8.48
CA LEU A 38 -0.85 8.92 -9.44
C LEU A 38 -1.72 8.43 -10.61
N ALA A 39 -1.46 7.23 -11.12
CA ALA A 39 -2.18 6.68 -12.28
C ALA A 39 -3.62 6.22 -11.94
N LEU A 40 -3.84 5.67 -10.75
CA LEU A 40 -5.13 5.08 -10.34
C LEU A 40 -5.92 6.00 -9.40
N GLY A 41 -5.26 6.95 -8.75
CA GLY A 41 -5.77 7.66 -7.59
C GLY A 41 -5.60 6.86 -6.30
N LEU A 42 -5.46 7.57 -5.18
CA LEU A 42 -5.23 6.99 -3.84
C LEU A 42 -6.19 5.85 -3.47
N PRO A 43 -7.54 5.98 -3.60
CA PRO A 43 -8.47 4.92 -3.19
C PRO A 43 -8.27 3.62 -3.99
N ARG A 44 -8.05 3.73 -5.30
CA ARG A 44 -7.89 2.57 -6.19
C ARG A 44 -6.50 1.92 -6.04
N ALA A 45 -5.48 2.70 -5.71
CA ALA A 45 -4.16 2.17 -5.38
C ALA A 45 -4.19 1.38 -4.06
N VAL A 46 -4.95 1.82 -3.06
CA VAL A 46 -5.17 1.08 -1.81
C VAL A 46 -5.89 -0.24 -2.09
N GLU A 47 -6.98 -0.22 -2.86
CA GLU A 47 -7.71 -1.43 -3.26
C GLU A 47 -6.80 -2.42 -4.03
N ARG A 48 -5.92 -1.90 -4.91
CA ARG A 48 -4.91 -2.69 -5.62
C ARG A 48 -3.93 -3.36 -4.65
N LEU A 49 -3.45 -2.63 -3.64
CA LEU A 49 -2.56 -3.16 -2.60
C LEU A 49 -3.24 -4.28 -1.80
N GLU A 50 -4.50 -4.07 -1.39
CA GLU A 50 -5.28 -5.08 -0.67
C GLU A 50 -5.47 -6.35 -1.50
N HIS A 51 -5.79 -6.22 -2.79
CA HIS A 51 -5.92 -7.36 -3.70
C HIS A 51 -4.62 -8.16 -3.85
N LEU A 52 -3.47 -7.48 -3.95
CA LEU A 52 -2.17 -8.14 -4.04
C LEU A 52 -1.85 -8.93 -2.76
N ILE A 53 -2.22 -8.40 -1.61
CA ILE A 53 -2.00 -9.05 -0.31
C ILE A 53 -2.97 -10.21 -0.09
N ALA A 54 -4.23 -10.05 -0.45
CA ALA A 54 -5.20 -11.15 -0.43
C ALA A 54 -4.73 -12.31 -1.31
N SER A 55 -4.23 -12.00 -2.51
CA SER A 55 -3.65 -13.00 -3.42
C SER A 55 -2.39 -13.66 -2.87
N ALA A 56 -1.56 -12.92 -2.12
CA ALA A 56 -0.38 -13.48 -1.47
C ALA A 56 -0.75 -14.41 -0.30
N ILE A 57 -1.78 -14.05 0.47
CA ILE A 57 -2.33 -14.88 1.55
C ILE A 57 -2.95 -16.17 1.01
N ASP A 58 -3.63 -16.10 -0.13
CA ASP A 58 -4.27 -17.26 -0.75
C ASP A 58 -3.24 -18.32 -1.20
N GLN A 59 -2.05 -17.88 -1.60
CA GLN A 59 -0.93 -18.78 -1.95
C GLN A 59 -0.28 -19.46 -0.73
N ILE A 60 -0.61 -19.07 0.50
CA ILE A 60 -0.05 -19.71 1.71
C ILE A 60 -0.74 -21.07 1.91
N PRO A 61 -0.01 -22.20 1.80
CA PRO A 61 -0.57 -23.53 1.96
C PRO A 61 -1.10 -23.74 3.39
N PHE A 62 -2.07 -24.64 3.54
CA PHE A 62 -2.60 -24.99 4.86
C PHE A 62 -1.51 -25.61 5.73
N CYS A 63 -1.08 -24.87 6.74
CA CYS A 63 -0.13 -25.31 7.75
C CYS A 63 -0.55 -24.85 9.15
N PRO A 64 -0.11 -25.54 10.22
CA PRO A 64 -0.25 -25.05 11.57
C PRO A 64 0.42 -23.67 11.68
N GLY A 65 -0.34 -22.64 12.07
CA GLY A 65 0.15 -21.26 12.12
C GLY A 65 -0.23 -20.38 10.93
N ARG A 66 -0.88 -20.92 9.88
CA ARG A 66 -1.38 -20.12 8.74
C ARG A 66 -2.23 -18.93 9.19
N ALA A 67 -3.16 -19.15 10.13
CA ALA A 67 -4.04 -18.09 10.63
C ALA A 67 -3.26 -16.94 11.28
N VAL A 68 -2.23 -17.27 12.08
CA VAL A 68 -1.37 -16.29 12.75
C VAL A 68 -0.54 -15.54 11.70
N LEU A 69 0.08 -16.25 10.77
CA LEU A 69 0.87 -15.64 9.69
C LEU A 69 0.03 -14.70 8.80
N CYS A 70 -1.20 -15.09 8.47
CA CYS A 70 -2.12 -14.24 7.71
C CYS A 70 -2.51 -12.98 8.49
N ALA A 71 -2.70 -13.08 9.81
CA ALA A 71 -2.99 -11.94 10.66
C ALA A 71 -1.80 -10.98 10.75
N GLU A 72 -0.57 -11.51 10.90
CA GLU A 72 0.67 -10.72 10.91
C GLU A 72 0.88 -9.98 9.58
N ILE A 73 0.70 -10.66 8.44
CA ILE A 73 0.82 -10.04 7.10
C ILE A 73 -0.16 -8.87 6.95
N ARG A 74 -1.41 -9.04 7.42
CA ARG A 74 -2.42 -7.97 7.41
C ARG A 74 -2.06 -6.81 8.35
N ALA A 75 -1.57 -7.10 9.55
CA ALA A 75 -1.17 -6.09 10.53
C ALA A 75 0.03 -5.26 10.02
N VAL A 76 1.04 -5.93 9.48
CA VAL A 76 2.21 -5.30 8.86
C VAL A 76 1.79 -4.41 7.69
N THR A 77 0.91 -4.89 6.81
CA THR A 77 0.35 -4.08 5.73
C THR A 77 -0.30 -2.79 6.24
N ARG A 78 -1.15 -2.90 7.26
CA ARG A 78 -1.83 -1.73 7.84
C ARG A 78 -0.84 -0.71 8.37
N SER A 79 0.30 -1.14 8.90
CA SER A 79 1.35 -0.24 9.41
C SER A 79 2.14 0.48 8.31
N PHE A 80 2.12 0.00 7.07
CA PHE A 80 2.84 0.62 5.95
C PHE A 80 2.13 1.83 5.35
N LEU A 81 0.81 1.96 5.54
CA LEU A 81 0.04 3.09 5.06
C LEU A 81 -0.30 4.05 6.22
N PRO A 82 -0.21 5.38 6.01
CA PRO A 82 -0.74 6.36 6.96
C PRO A 82 -2.18 6.04 7.37
N GLN A 83 -2.51 6.23 8.66
CA GLN A 83 -3.84 5.90 9.20
C GLN A 83 -4.97 6.60 8.46
N MET A 84 -4.74 7.83 7.97
CA MET A 84 -5.74 8.62 7.26
C MET A 84 -6.15 8.01 5.91
N ILE A 85 -5.32 7.18 5.27
CA ILE A 85 -5.64 6.53 4.00
C ILE A 85 -6.71 5.44 4.18
N TRP A 86 -6.74 4.78 5.34
CA TRP A 86 -7.73 3.75 5.64
C TRP A 86 -9.13 4.33 5.86
N GLU A 87 -9.25 5.60 6.28
CA GLU A 87 -10.54 6.27 6.45
C GLU A 87 -11.20 6.62 5.12
N VAL A 88 -10.43 6.77 4.03
CA VAL A 88 -10.96 7.09 2.69
C VAL A 88 -11.52 5.85 1.97
N ALA A 89 -11.23 4.64 2.47
CA ALA A 89 -11.70 3.39 1.89
C ALA A 89 -13.08 2.94 2.41
N HIS A 90 -13.75 3.72 3.28
CA HIS A 90 -15.11 3.48 3.81
C HIS A 90 -15.98 4.73 3.67
#